data_AF-A0A9W4SFB7-F1
#
_entry.id   AF-A0A9W4SFB7-F1
#
_cell.length_a   1.000
_cell.length_b   1.000
_cell.length_c   1.000
_cell.angle_alpha   90.00
_cell.angle_beta   90.00
_cell.angle_gamma   90.00
#
_symmetry.space_group_name_H-M   'P 1'
#
loop_
_entity.id
_entity.type
_entity.pdbx_description
1 polymer ?
#
loop_
_entity_poly.entity_id
_entity_poly.type
_entity_poly.pdbx_seq_one_letter_code
_entity_poly.pdbx_strand_id
1 'polypeptide(L)'
;MDKIDIKVLNFMFKICHRHKFEDQIPEDIVQIIREYIVSRNLTVHLKETISRRKKKYYEFGWDRDDLLTELVSLSAKSFIPHVESLKSTHIKTMNKWFLDPRKHNMKFEAELNSKAEVMTEIILNQERYLPGFKYFYEYNWVYTNEKDDVTFEGDLLFISEVGIMAVVEVKHINQAHLKENRKEIKSQVKKLKYLADKQFDSSVVAVIGLYANHDKNGQIVLDYIDIYDKMLAKKARRFLEKESDTSSDSISE
;
A
#
# COMPACT_ATOMS: atom_id res chain seq x y z
N MET A 1 -1.81 26.55 2.12
CA MET A 1 -1.78 25.19 1.52
C MET A 1 -2.64 24.21 2.35
N ASP A 2 -3.52 24.71 3.23
CA ASP A 2 -4.05 23.95 4.37
C ASP A 2 -5.33 23.16 4.06
N LYS A 3 -5.70 23.06 2.77
CA LYS A 3 -6.91 22.34 2.33
C LYS A 3 -6.63 20.89 1.90
N ILE A 4 -5.37 20.51 1.70
CA ILE A 4 -5.01 19.18 1.21
C ILE A 4 -4.71 18.28 2.42
N ASP A 5 -5.74 17.57 2.86
CA ASP A 5 -5.63 16.57 3.92
C ASP A 5 -5.46 15.15 3.35
N ILE A 6 -5.39 14.15 4.23
CA ILE A 6 -5.22 12.73 3.85
C ILE A 6 -6.38 12.26 2.96
N LYS A 7 -7.60 12.76 3.16
CA LYS A 7 -8.76 12.39 2.34
C LYS A 7 -8.59 12.90 0.93
N VAL A 8 -8.28 14.19 0.76
CA VAL A 8 -8.03 14.80 -0.55
C VAL A 8 -6.89 14.07 -1.26
N LEU A 9 -5.78 13.81 -0.55
CA LEU A 9 -4.65 13.05 -1.11
C LEU A 9 -5.08 11.64 -1.56
N ASN A 10 -5.86 10.92 -0.74
CA ASN A 10 -6.37 9.61 -1.11
C ASN A 10 -7.15 9.62 -2.44
N PHE A 11 -8.02 10.63 -2.63
CA PHE A 11 -8.71 10.82 -3.92
C PHE A 11 -7.74 11.13 -5.06
N MET A 12 -6.73 11.98 -4.84
CA MET A 12 -5.72 12.31 -5.86
C MET A 12 -4.86 11.11 -6.26
N PHE A 13 -4.47 10.25 -5.31
CA PHE A 13 -3.78 9.00 -5.61
C PHE A 13 -4.69 8.00 -6.36
N LYS A 14 -5.97 7.89 -5.99
CA LYS A 14 -6.97 7.08 -6.72
C LYS A 14 -7.13 7.57 -8.16
N ILE A 15 -7.17 8.89 -8.37
CA ILE A 15 -7.15 9.51 -9.69
C ILE A 15 -5.90 9.12 -10.49
N CYS A 16 -4.71 9.23 -9.90
CA CYS A 16 -3.45 8.84 -10.55
C CYS A 16 -3.43 7.35 -10.95
N HIS A 17 -4.08 6.50 -10.16
CA HIS A 17 -4.25 5.07 -10.45
C HIS A 17 -5.36 4.76 -11.48
N ARG A 18 -6.07 5.77 -12.02
CA ARG A 18 -7.26 5.60 -12.88
C ARG A 18 -8.36 4.78 -12.18
N HIS A 19 -8.53 4.99 -10.88
CA HIS A 19 -9.60 4.37 -10.12
C HIS A 19 -10.96 4.77 -10.67
N LYS A 20 -11.92 3.85 -10.63
CA LYS A 20 -13.31 4.10 -11.03
C LYS A 20 -14.16 4.29 -9.79
N PHE A 21 -14.48 5.54 -9.49
CA PHE A 21 -15.35 5.88 -8.36
C PHE A 21 -16.77 5.37 -8.63
N GLU A 22 -17.28 4.52 -7.74
CA GLU A 22 -18.66 3.99 -7.83
C GLU A 22 -19.69 4.95 -7.23
N ASP A 23 -19.26 5.74 -6.25
CA ASP A 23 -20.05 6.75 -5.56
C ASP A 23 -19.67 8.16 -6.03
N GLN A 24 -20.55 9.12 -5.77
CA GLN A 24 -20.26 10.52 -6.06
C GLN A 24 -19.15 11.03 -5.14
N ILE A 25 -18.13 11.67 -5.73
CA ILE A 25 -17.07 12.33 -4.97
C ILE A 25 -17.68 13.56 -4.27
N PRO A 26 -17.42 13.77 -2.97
CA PRO A 26 -17.84 14.97 -2.25
C PRO A 26 -17.42 16.26 -2.98
N GLU A 27 -18.36 17.22 -3.12
CA GLU A 27 -18.11 18.43 -3.93
C GLU A 27 -17.01 19.33 -3.34
N ASP A 28 -16.84 19.33 -2.02
CA ASP A 28 -15.74 20.00 -1.34
C ASP A 28 -14.37 19.43 -1.75
N ILE A 29 -14.23 18.11 -1.81
CA ILE A 29 -13.01 17.44 -2.31
C ILE A 29 -12.78 17.79 -3.79
N VAL A 30 -13.83 17.76 -4.61
CA VAL A 30 -13.74 18.15 -6.03
C VAL A 30 -13.25 19.59 -6.17
N GLN A 31 -13.78 20.51 -5.38
CA GLN A 31 -13.40 21.91 -5.40
C GLN A 31 -11.93 22.11 -5.00
N ILE A 32 -11.47 21.43 -3.95
CA ILE A 32 -10.06 21.49 -3.52
C ILE A 32 -9.13 20.95 -4.61
N ILE A 33 -9.48 19.83 -5.25
CA ILE A 33 -8.70 19.26 -6.34
C ILE A 33 -8.67 20.22 -7.54
N ARG A 34 -9.79 20.86 -7.90
CA ARG A 34 -9.85 21.88 -8.97
C ARG A 34 -8.94 23.07 -8.67
N GLU A 35 -9.02 23.63 -7.47
CA GLU A 35 -8.16 24.75 -7.04
C GLU A 35 -6.68 24.36 -7.14
N TYR A 36 -6.34 23.14 -6.70
CA TYR A 36 -4.97 22.62 -6.81
C TYR A 36 -4.50 22.52 -8.25
N ILE A 37 -5.32 21.92 -9.14
CA ILE A 37 -5.03 21.79 -10.58
C ILE A 37 -4.70 23.15 -11.19
N VAL A 38 -5.56 24.15 -10.95
CA VAL A 38 -5.40 25.50 -11.48
C VAL A 38 -4.13 26.14 -10.93
N SER A 39 -3.87 26.02 -9.63
CA SER A 39 -2.69 26.61 -8.99
C SER A 39 -1.35 26.05 -9.49
N ARG A 40 -1.37 24.81 -10.00
CA ARG A 40 -0.18 24.12 -10.51
C ARG A 40 -0.10 24.10 -12.04
N ASN A 41 -1.05 24.75 -12.72
CA ASN A 41 -1.18 24.73 -14.18
C ASN A 41 -1.15 23.31 -14.76
N LEU A 42 -1.80 22.36 -14.07
CA LEU A 42 -1.78 20.96 -14.45
C LEU A 42 -2.85 20.70 -15.51
N THR A 43 -2.46 20.01 -16.58
CA THR A 43 -3.43 19.60 -17.61
C THR A 43 -4.13 18.34 -17.16
N VAL A 44 -5.44 18.44 -16.95
CA VAL A 44 -6.27 17.33 -16.51
C VAL A 44 -7.34 17.04 -17.54
N HIS A 45 -7.38 15.78 -17.99
CA HIS A 45 -8.47 15.30 -18.84
C HIS A 45 -9.52 14.62 -17.97
N LEU A 46 -10.70 15.23 -17.85
CA LEU A 46 -11.88 14.58 -17.29
C LEU A 46 -12.63 13.85 -18.41
N LYS A 47 -12.74 12.53 -18.29
CA LYS A 47 -13.54 11.70 -19.19
C LYS A 47 -14.72 11.12 -18.44
N GLU A 48 -15.92 11.59 -18.76
CA GLU A 48 -17.16 10.93 -18.35
C GLU A 48 -17.37 9.68 -19.23
N THR A 49 -17.50 8.52 -18.61
CA THR A 49 -17.79 7.26 -19.31
C THR A 49 -19.05 6.63 -18.76
N ILE A 50 -19.99 6.30 -19.65
CA ILE A 50 -21.21 5.56 -19.30
C ILE A 50 -20.94 4.07 -19.49
N SER A 51 -21.05 3.29 -18.42
CA SER A 51 -20.92 1.83 -18.49
C SER A 51 -22.14 1.16 -19.13
N ARG A 52 -21.98 -0.10 -19.52
CA ARG A 52 -23.09 -0.95 -20.04
C ARG A 52 -24.30 -1.04 -19.09
N ARG A 53 -24.13 -0.76 -17.79
CA ARG A 53 -25.20 -0.74 -16.78
C ARG A 53 -25.76 0.67 -16.52
N LYS A 54 -25.51 1.64 -17.40
CA LYS A 54 -25.89 3.07 -17.25
C LYS A 54 -25.30 3.78 -16.01
N LYS A 55 -24.38 3.15 -15.27
CA LYS A 55 -23.59 3.85 -14.24
C LYS A 55 -22.58 4.78 -14.93
N LYS A 56 -22.56 6.04 -14.51
CA LYS A 56 -21.58 7.06 -14.90
C LYS A 56 -20.32 6.89 -14.07
N TYR A 57 -19.16 6.96 -14.71
CA TYR A 57 -17.86 6.95 -14.05
C TYR A 57 -17.03 8.12 -14.58
N TYR A 58 -16.25 8.73 -13.69
CA TYR A 58 -15.34 9.81 -14.01
C TYR A 58 -13.91 9.29 -14.01
N GLU A 59 -13.19 9.45 -15.11
CA GLU A 59 -11.76 9.13 -15.22
C GLU A 59 -10.97 10.44 -15.38
N PHE A 60 -9.92 10.60 -14.57
CA PHE A 60 -9.04 11.76 -14.62
C PHE A 60 -7.65 11.32 -15.14
N GLY A 61 -7.13 11.99 -16.18
CA GLY A 61 -5.80 11.72 -16.75
C GLY A 61 -4.84 12.90 -16.55
N TRP A 62 -3.61 12.62 -16.11
CA TRP A 62 -2.54 13.60 -15.78
C TRP A 62 -1.18 13.08 -16.27
N ASP A 63 -0.19 13.97 -16.41
CA ASP A 63 1.22 13.57 -16.49
C ASP A 63 1.66 12.97 -15.15
N ARG A 64 2.11 11.72 -15.18
CA ARG A 64 2.09 10.83 -14.01
C ARG A 64 3.30 10.98 -13.11
N ASP A 65 4.45 11.40 -13.64
CA ASP A 65 5.71 11.19 -12.93
C ASP A 65 6.09 12.34 -11.99
N ASP A 66 5.85 13.59 -12.41
CA ASP A 66 6.09 14.79 -11.59
C ASP A 66 5.01 14.97 -10.54
N LEU A 67 3.73 14.81 -10.92
CA LEU A 67 2.61 14.88 -9.99
C LEU A 67 2.74 13.84 -8.88
N LEU A 68 3.08 12.59 -9.21
CA LEU A 68 3.20 11.56 -8.18
C LEU A 68 4.32 11.87 -7.18
N THR A 69 5.41 12.50 -7.64
CA THR A 69 6.50 12.96 -6.76
C THR A 69 6.01 14.05 -5.82
N GLU A 70 5.24 15.01 -6.34
CA GLU A 70 4.64 16.07 -5.54
C GLU A 70 3.62 15.52 -4.53
N LEU A 71 2.74 14.62 -4.95
CA LEU A 71 1.74 13.99 -4.08
C LEU A 71 2.40 13.19 -2.95
N VAL A 72 3.48 12.46 -3.22
CA VAL A 72 4.26 11.78 -2.18
C VAL A 72 4.84 12.80 -1.18
N SER A 73 5.33 13.94 -1.67
CA SER A 73 5.88 15.00 -0.81
C SER A 73 4.82 15.67 0.06
N LEU A 74 3.63 15.95 -0.50
CA LEU A 74 2.49 16.46 0.25
C LEU A 74 2.01 15.43 1.28
N SER A 75 1.96 14.16 0.87
CA SER A 75 1.59 13.06 1.76
C SER A 75 2.52 12.94 2.94
N ALA A 76 3.84 13.00 2.73
CA ALA A 76 4.82 13.01 3.80
C ALA A 76 4.48 14.07 4.86
N LYS A 77 4.24 15.32 4.42
CA LYS A 77 3.89 16.42 5.32
C LYS A 77 2.59 16.18 6.08
N SER A 78 1.55 15.72 5.39
CA SER A 78 0.26 15.42 6.01
C SER A 78 0.32 14.22 6.95
N PHE A 79 1.28 13.31 6.77
CA PHE A 79 1.41 12.11 7.59
C PHE A 79 2.34 12.26 8.82
N ILE A 80 3.13 13.34 8.91
CA ILE A 80 4.01 13.64 10.07
C ILE A 80 3.28 13.44 11.42
N PRO A 81 2.06 13.97 11.64
CA PRO A 81 1.38 13.83 12.94
C PRO A 81 1.06 12.38 13.32
N HIS A 82 1.05 11.46 12.36
CA HIS A 82 0.71 10.05 12.56
C HIS A 82 1.93 9.17 12.84
N VAL A 83 3.15 9.64 12.56
CA VAL A 83 4.39 8.84 12.62
C VAL A 83 4.63 8.23 14.01
N GLU A 84 4.41 8.97 15.09
CA GLU A 84 4.59 8.44 16.46
C GLU A 84 3.59 7.33 16.80
N SER A 85 2.35 7.45 16.31
CA SER A 85 1.36 6.38 16.44
C SER A 85 1.80 5.14 15.67
N LEU A 86 2.39 5.29 14.47
CA LEU A 86 2.90 4.16 13.68
C LEU A 86 4.06 3.46 14.37
N LYS A 87 4.99 4.19 14.98
CA LYS A 87 6.08 3.63 15.79
C LYS A 87 5.53 2.79 16.94
N SER A 88 4.54 3.33 17.67
CA SER A 88 3.88 2.62 18.77
C SER A 88 3.18 1.34 18.29
N THR A 89 2.44 1.42 17.18
CA THR A 89 1.80 0.25 16.55
C THR A 89 2.84 -0.77 16.11
N HIS A 90 3.92 -0.34 15.47
CA HIS A 90 5.00 -1.21 15.02
C HIS A 90 5.60 -2.02 16.18
N ILE A 91 5.97 -1.35 17.28
CA ILE A 91 6.53 -2.02 18.47
C ILE A 91 5.52 -3.03 19.03
N LYS A 92 4.24 -2.65 19.15
CA LYS A 92 3.19 -3.54 19.64
C LYS A 92 2.99 -4.75 18.73
N THR A 93 2.94 -4.55 17.42
CA THR A 93 2.75 -5.62 16.42
C THR A 93 3.95 -6.54 16.35
N MET A 94 5.18 -6.00 16.44
CA MET A 94 6.40 -6.80 16.58
C MET A 94 6.38 -7.64 17.85
N ASN A 95 6.05 -7.06 19.01
CA ASN A 95 5.96 -7.80 20.27
C ASN A 95 4.90 -8.91 20.19
N LYS A 96 3.71 -8.61 19.66
CA LYS A 96 2.66 -9.61 19.43
C LYS A 96 3.16 -10.74 18.53
N TRP A 97 3.85 -10.41 17.44
CA TRP A 97 4.45 -11.39 16.53
C TRP A 97 5.40 -12.32 17.30
N PHE A 98 6.38 -11.81 18.05
CA PHE A 98 7.34 -12.66 18.77
C PHE A 98 6.75 -13.44 19.94
N LEU A 99 5.68 -12.95 20.54
CA LEU A 99 5.00 -13.61 21.65
C LEU A 99 3.89 -14.57 21.21
N ASP A 100 3.55 -14.63 19.91
CA ASP A 100 2.44 -15.47 19.43
C ASP A 100 2.78 -16.97 19.53
N PRO A 101 2.15 -17.73 20.45
CA PRO A 101 2.46 -19.14 20.65
C PRO A 101 2.06 -20.01 19.46
N ARG A 102 1.20 -19.51 18.56
CA ARG A 102 0.80 -20.25 17.34
C ARG A 102 1.96 -20.44 16.37
N LYS A 103 3.02 -19.64 16.46
CA LYS A 103 4.28 -19.87 15.73
C LYS A 103 5.05 -21.07 16.25
N HIS A 104 5.02 -21.32 17.56
CA HIS A 104 5.76 -22.42 18.18
C HIS A 104 5.14 -23.78 17.84
N ASN A 105 3.83 -23.82 17.56
CA ASN A 105 3.12 -25.01 17.11
C ASN A 105 3.28 -25.30 15.61
N MET A 106 3.84 -24.38 14.82
CA MET A 106 4.12 -24.59 13.39
C MET A 106 5.45 -25.34 13.13
N LYS A 107 6.21 -25.67 14.19
CA LYS A 107 7.52 -26.35 14.09
C LYS A 107 7.45 -27.86 13.80
N PHE A 108 6.27 -28.46 13.67
CA PHE A 108 6.14 -29.92 13.53
C PHE A 108 5.93 -30.47 12.11
N GLU A 109 5.93 -29.61 11.08
CA GLU A 109 6.00 -30.08 9.69
C GLU A 109 7.36 -29.69 9.09
N ALA A 110 8.20 -30.71 8.88
CA ALA A 110 9.58 -30.62 8.42
C ALA A 110 9.70 -30.28 6.92
N GLU A 111 9.00 -29.25 6.46
CA GLU A 111 9.19 -28.65 5.14
C GLU A 111 9.78 -27.25 5.29
N LEU A 112 10.96 -27.06 4.72
CA LEU A 112 11.87 -25.92 4.83
C LEU A 112 11.32 -24.57 4.26
N ASN A 113 10.01 -24.37 4.16
CA ASN A 113 9.37 -23.19 3.56
C ASN A 113 7.96 -22.95 4.12
N SER A 114 7.76 -23.01 5.43
CA SER A 114 6.44 -22.71 6.00
C SER A 114 6.08 -21.24 5.76
N LYS A 115 4.79 -20.95 5.53
CA LYS A 115 4.28 -19.57 5.38
C LYS A 115 4.77 -18.65 6.51
N ALA A 116 4.86 -19.18 7.73
CA ALA A 116 5.34 -18.44 8.90
C ALA A 116 6.84 -18.10 8.84
N GLU A 117 7.68 -18.97 8.28
CA GLU A 117 9.11 -18.67 8.06
C GLU A 117 9.27 -17.55 7.03
N VAL A 118 8.54 -17.62 5.91
CA VAL A 118 8.56 -16.56 4.88
C VAL A 118 8.09 -15.23 5.47
N MET A 119 6.99 -15.22 6.23
CA MET A 119 6.52 -14.03 6.93
C MET A 119 7.58 -13.52 7.93
N THR A 120 8.21 -14.40 8.69
CA THR A 120 9.24 -14.03 9.68
C THR A 120 10.46 -13.39 9.00
N GLU A 121 10.93 -13.98 7.90
CA GLU A 121 12.06 -13.46 7.13
C GLU A 121 11.75 -12.07 6.55
N ILE A 122 10.53 -11.88 6.01
CA ILE A 122 10.07 -10.57 5.51
C ILE A 122 10.01 -9.54 6.64
N ILE A 123 9.45 -9.89 7.81
CA ILE A 123 9.31 -8.96 8.94
C ILE A 123 10.68 -8.57 9.52
N LEU A 124 11.58 -9.54 9.72
CA LEU A 124 12.91 -9.29 10.29
C LEU A 124 13.82 -8.50 9.34
N ASN A 125 13.66 -8.70 8.03
CA ASN A 125 14.47 -8.05 7.01
C ASN A 125 13.63 -7.08 6.15
N GLN A 126 12.68 -6.41 6.79
CA GLN A 126 11.68 -5.56 6.12
C GLN A 126 12.32 -4.52 5.19
N GLU A 127 13.39 -3.85 5.60
CA GLU A 127 14.08 -2.84 4.76
C GLU A 127 14.71 -3.46 3.50
N ARG A 128 15.15 -4.72 3.56
CA ARG A 128 15.67 -5.46 2.40
C ARG A 128 14.57 -5.74 1.38
N TYR A 129 13.40 -6.16 1.85
CA TYR A 129 12.30 -6.63 0.99
C TYR A 129 11.36 -5.51 0.53
N LEU A 130 11.16 -4.50 1.38
CA LEU A 130 10.19 -3.44 1.20
C LEU A 130 10.76 -2.09 1.66
N PRO A 131 11.85 -1.61 1.03
CA PRO A 131 12.53 -0.38 1.43
C PRO A 131 11.60 0.84 1.41
N GLY A 132 11.68 1.66 2.46
CA GLY A 132 10.82 2.84 2.66
C GLY A 132 9.47 2.55 3.33
N PHE A 133 9.14 1.29 3.62
CA PHE A 133 8.01 0.92 4.47
C PHE A 133 8.59 0.47 5.80
N LYS A 134 8.60 1.35 6.80
CA LYS A 134 9.30 1.14 8.09
C LYS A 134 8.44 0.50 9.16
N TYR A 135 7.11 0.57 9.04
CA TYR A 135 6.22 0.15 10.12
C TYR A 135 5.46 -1.12 9.76
N PHE A 136 5.83 -2.24 10.38
CA PHE A 136 4.98 -3.44 10.44
C PHE A 136 3.70 -3.14 11.20
N TYR A 137 2.59 -3.02 10.48
CA TYR A 137 1.35 -2.48 11.01
C TYR A 137 0.45 -3.57 11.59
N GLU A 138 0.18 -4.61 10.81
CA GLU A 138 -0.69 -5.73 11.22
C GLU A 138 -0.34 -7.01 10.48
N TYR A 139 -0.71 -8.15 11.05
CA TYR A 139 -0.58 -9.47 10.43
C TYR A 139 -1.82 -10.33 10.69
N ASN A 140 -2.08 -11.29 9.80
CA ASN A 140 -3.30 -12.11 9.83
C ASN A 140 -4.55 -11.23 10.04
N TRP A 141 -4.59 -10.12 9.31
CA TRP A 141 -5.65 -9.12 9.45
C TRP A 141 -6.92 -9.64 8.81
N VAL A 142 -8.05 -9.24 9.39
CA VAL A 142 -9.36 -9.73 9.02
C VAL A 142 -10.22 -8.57 8.55
N TYR A 143 -10.85 -8.73 7.39
CA TYR A 143 -11.92 -7.86 6.92
C TYR A 143 -13.24 -8.63 6.96
N THR A 144 -14.20 -8.12 7.70
CA THR A 144 -15.56 -8.68 7.76
C THR A 144 -16.52 -7.76 7.01
N ASN A 145 -17.20 -8.30 6.00
CA ASN A 145 -18.31 -7.61 5.36
C ASN A 145 -19.61 -7.94 6.11
N GLU A 146 -20.05 -7.03 6.98
CA GLU A 146 -21.27 -7.21 7.79
C GLU A 146 -22.53 -7.48 6.95
N LYS A 147 -22.57 -7.01 5.69
CA LYS A 147 -23.75 -7.19 4.82
C LYS A 147 -23.87 -8.61 4.27
N ASP A 148 -22.75 -9.29 4.07
CA ASP A 148 -22.69 -10.58 3.39
C ASP A 148 -22.19 -11.72 4.31
N ASP A 149 -21.86 -11.42 5.57
CA ASP A 149 -21.23 -12.33 6.54
C ASP A 149 -19.99 -13.05 5.98
N VAL A 150 -19.26 -12.36 5.08
CA VAL A 150 -18.04 -12.89 4.48
C VAL A 150 -16.83 -12.29 5.15
N THR A 151 -15.96 -13.17 5.61
CA THR A 151 -14.68 -12.82 6.22
C THR A 151 -13.55 -13.09 5.23
N PHE A 152 -12.63 -12.12 5.10
CA PHE A 152 -11.41 -12.24 4.32
C PHE A 152 -10.21 -12.05 5.22
N GLU A 153 -9.17 -12.84 4.99
CA GLU A 153 -7.92 -12.79 5.74
C GLU A 153 -6.78 -12.37 4.81
N GLY A 154 -5.90 -11.51 5.31
CA GLY A 154 -4.65 -11.15 4.64
C GLY A 154 -3.45 -11.28 5.57
N ASP A 155 -2.27 -11.38 4.98
CA ASP A 155 -1.11 -11.87 5.74
C ASP A 155 -0.34 -10.78 6.46
N LEU A 156 0.14 -9.77 5.74
CA LEU A 156 0.99 -8.72 6.30
C LEU A 156 0.59 -7.34 5.76
N LEU A 157 0.56 -6.36 6.67
CA LEU A 157 0.41 -4.95 6.37
C LEU A 157 1.65 -4.19 6.84
N PHE A 158 2.21 -3.38 5.95
CA PHE A 158 3.29 -2.43 6.28
C PHE A 158 2.87 -1.01 5.90
N ILE A 159 3.36 0.00 6.61
CA ILE A 159 3.08 1.41 6.31
C ILE A 159 4.40 2.18 6.20
N SER A 160 4.45 3.08 5.21
CA SER A 160 5.53 4.05 5.01
C SER A 160 5.29 5.35 5.78
N GLU A 161 6.34 6.12 6.03
CA GLU A 161 6.25 7.45 6.65
C GLU A 161 5.49 8.48 5.80
N VAL A 162 5.27 8.16 4.52
CA VAL A 162 4.46 8.98 3.60
C VAL A 162 3.01 8.49 3.50
N GLY A 163 2.55 7.60 4.39
CA GLY A 163 1.15 7.19 4.47
C GLY A 163 0.67 6.22 3.38
N ILE A 164 1.59 5.58 2.67
CA ILE A 164 1.26 4.47 1.75
C ILE A 164 1.32 3.16 2.53
N MET A 165 0.26 2.35 2.41
CA MET A 165 0.17 1.01 2.98
C MET A 165 0.49 -0.05 1.92
N ALA A 166 1.29 -1.05 2.31
CA ALA A 166 1.58 -2.23 1.52
C ALA A 166 0.84 -3.44 2.10
N VAL A 167 0.02 -4.07 1.25
CA VAL A 167 -0.59 -5.38 1.50
C VAL A 167 0.31 -6.43 0.88
N VAL A 168 0.86 -7.33 1.70
CA VAL A 168 1.73 -8.41 1.25
C VAL A 168 1.05 -9.75 1.52
N GLU A 169 0.75 -10.50 0.46
CA GLU A 169 0.25 -11.87 0.54
C GLU A 169 1.42 -12.86 0.52
N VAL A 170 1.39 -13.85 1.40
CA VAL A 170 2.38 -14.92 1.51
C VAL A 170 1.68 -16.26 1.25
N LYS A 171 1.69 -16.70 -0.02
CA LYS A 171 1.22 -18.04 -0.37
C LYS A 171 2.34 -19.07 -0.33
N HIS A 172 1.98 -20.30 0.01
CA HIS A 172 2.80 -21.47 -0.22
C HIS A 172 2.90 -21.72 -1.74
N ILE A 173 3.99 -21.29 -2.36
CA ILE A 173 4.22 -21.50 -3.78
C ILE A 173 4.96 -22.82 -3.96
N ASN A 174 4.21 -23.87 -4.24
CA ASN A 174 4.79 -25.14 -4.66
C ASN A 174 5.42 -24.94 -6.06
N GLN A 175 6.73 -25.17 -6.19
CA GLN A 175 7.51 -24.79 -7.39
C GLN A 175 6.97 -25.45 -8.69
N ALA A 176 6.27 -26.59 -8.59
CA ALA A 176 5.68 -27.30 -9.71
C ALA A 176 4.55 -26.54 -10.45
N HIS A 177 3.89 -25.55 -9.82
CA HIS A 177 2.70 -24.87 -10.36
C HIS A 177 2.87 -23.33 -10.52
N LEU A 178 4.11 -22.86 -10.61
CA LEU A 178 4.51 -21.44 -10.57
C LEU A 178 3.80 -20.50 -11.56
N LYS A 179 3.36 -20.97 -12.73
CA LYS A 179 2.78 -20.10 -13.77
C LYS A 179 1.26 -19.96 -13.69
N GLU A 180 0.55 -21.05 -13.41
CA GLU A 180 -0.92 -21.05 -13.32
C GLU A 180 -1.41 -20.32 -12.07
N ASN A 181 -0.66 -20.42 -10.96
CA ASN A 181 -1.03 -19.81 -9.68
C ASN A 181 -0.82 -18.28 -9.62
N ARG A 182 0.04 -17.69 -10.49
CA ARG A 182 0.34 -16.23 -10.44
C ARG A 182 -0.86 -15.34 -10.73
N LYS A 183 -1.72 -15.73 -11.67
CA LYS A 183 -2.93 -14.94 -12.00
C LYS A 183 -3.90 -14.95 -10.82
N GLU A 184 -4.07 -16.09 -10.17
CA GLU A 184 -4.93 -16.25 -8.99
C GLU A 184 -4.38 -15.48 -7.79
N ILE A 185 -3.08 -15.59 -7.51
CA ILE A 185 -2.40 -14.79 -6.47
C ILE A 185 -2.61 -13.30 -6.72
N LYS A 186 -2.35 -12.82 -7.95
CA LYS A 186 -2.58 -11.40 -8.28
C LYS A 186 -4.04 -10.99 -8.11
N SER A 187 -4.98 -11.85 -8.47
CA SER A 187 -6.42 -11.59 -8.29
C SER A 187 -6.78 -11.48 -6.80
N GLN A 188 -6.25 -12.38 -5.97
CA GLN A 188 -6.46 -12.35 -4.53
C GLN A 188 -5.82 -11.12 -3.89
N VAL A 189 -4.56 -10.82 -4.20
CA VAL A 189 -3.88 -9.63 -3.68
C VAL A 189 -4.60 -8.36 -4.13
N LYS A 190 -5.11 -8.32 -5.37
CA LYS A 190 -5.93 -7.20 -5.85
C LYS A 190 -7.22 -7.05 -5.02
N LYS A 191 -7.86 -8.17 -4.65
CA LYS A 191 -9.02 -8.17 -3.76
C LYS A 191 -8.64 -7.68 -2.36
N LEU A 192 -7.57 -8.21 -1.77
CA LEU A 192 -7.09 -7.79 -0.44
C LEU A 192 -6.70 -6.31 -0.41
N LYS A 193 -6.00 -5.82 -1.45
CA LYS A 193 -5.72 -4.39 -1.64
C LYS A 193 -6.98 -3.54 -1.61
N TYR A 194 -8.04 -3.97 -2.31
CA TYR A 194 -9.33 -3.27 -2.31
C TYR A 194 -10.00 -3.28 -0.93
N LEU A 195 -9.92 -4.40 -0.21
CA LEU A 195 -10.48 -4.52 1.13
C LEU A 195 -9.71 -3.68 2.15
N ALA A 196 -8.38 -3.65 2.07
CA ALA A 196 -7.54 -2.76 2.87
C ALA A 196 -7.85 -1.28 2.58
N ASP A 197 -8.01 -0.91 1.30
CA ASP A 197 -8.40 0.46 0.92
C ASP A 197 -9.75 0.87 1.52
N LYS A 198 -10.69 -0.07 1.68
CA LYS A 198 -11.96 0.17 2.37
C LYS A 198 -11.82 0.26 3.89
N GLN A 199 -11.10 -0.68 4.48
CA GLN A 199 -10.94 -0.80 5.93
C GLN A 199 -10.19 0.38 6.54
N PHE A 200 -9.17 0.85 5.81
CA PHE A 200 -8.29 1.94 6.22
C PHE A 200 -8.55 3.21 5.39
N ASP A 201 -9.75 3.32 4.80
CA ASP A 201 -10.12 4.49 4.01
C ASP A 201 -9.91 5.76 4.84
N SER A 202 -9.38 6.80 4.19
CA SER A 202 -9.04 8.08 4.84
C SER A 202 -8.00 8.02 5.97
N SER A 203 -7.47 6.83 6.33
CA SER A 203 -6.37 6.66 7.30
C SER A 203 -5.01 6.53 6.64
N VAL A 204 -5.00 6.21 5.34
CA VAL A 204 -3.82 6.13 4.48
C VAL A 204 -4.10 6.83 3.15
N VAL A 205 -3.05 7.34 2.49
CA VAL A 205 -3.21 8.04 1.21
C VAL A 205 -3.30 7.09 0.03
N ALA A 206 -2.77 5.88 0.16
CA ALA A 206 -2.81 4.88 -0.90
C ALA A 206 -2.50 3.48 -0.35
N VAL A 207 -2.97 2.47 -1.07
CA VAL A 207 -2.66 1.07 -0.80
C VAL A 207 -1.98 0.46 -2.04
N ILE A 208 -0.91 -0.31 -1.83
CA ILE A 208 -0.23 -1.10 -2.86
C ILE A 208 -0.31 -2.59 -2.54
N GLY A 209 -0.34 -3.44 -3.57
CA GLY A 209 -0.41 -4.88 -3.43
C GLY A 209 0.89 -5.56 -3.86
N LEU A 210 1.38 -6.47 -3.02
CA LEU A 210 2.52 -7.33 -3.28
C LEU A 210 2.20 -8.78 -2.91
N TYR A 211 2.97 -9.71 -3.46
CA TYR A 211 2.98 -11.08 -2.99
C TYR A 211 4.41 -11.60 -2.86
N ALA A 212 4.64 -12.44 -1.87
CA ALA A 212 5.87 -13.18 -1.70
C ALA A 212 5.97 -14.31 -2.72
N ASN A 213 7.17 -14.47 -3.28
CA ASN A 213 7.49 -15.50 -4.25
C ASN A 213 8.95 -15.92 -4.07
N HIS A 214 9.38 -16.98 -4.75
CA HIS A 214 10.77 -17.39 -4.79
C HIS A 214 11.37 -17.10 -6.18
N ASP A 215 12.60 -16.59 -6.21
CA ASP A 215 13.36 -16.44 -7.43
C ASP A 215 13.91 -17.80 -7.94
N LYS A 216 14.72 -17.77 -9.00
CA LYS A 216 15.32 -18.98 -9.59
C LYS A 216 16.29 -19.70 -8.65
N ASN A 217 16.81 -19.01 -7.65
CA ASN A 217 17.74 -19.53 -6.66
C ASN A 217 17.04 -19.96 -5.36
N GLY A 218 15.69 -19.90 -5.33
CA GLY A 218 14.92 -20.20 -4.13
C GLY A 218 14.93 -19.09 -3.07
N GLN A 219 15.40 -17.88 -3.40
CA GLN A 219 15.35 -16.74 -2.47
C GLN A 219 13.99 -16.06 -2.51
N ILE A 220 13.50 -15.64 -1.35
CA ILE A 220 12.26 -14.87 -1.24
C ILE A 220 12.41 -13.55 -2.01
N VAL A 221 11.39 -13.19 -2.78
CA VAL A 221 11.24 -11.91 -3.48
C VAL A 221 9.81 -11.41 -3.33
N LEU A 222 9.62 -10.09 -3.27
CA LEU A 222 8.30 -9.47 -3.28
C LEU A 222 7.99 -8.92 -4.68
N ASP A 223 6.95 -9.45 -5.31
CA ASP A 223 6.47 -9.02 -6.61
C ASP A 223 5.27 -8.09 -6.45
N TYR A 224 5.30 -6.94 -7.13
CA TYR A 224 4.15 -6.04 -7.23
C TYR A 224 3.07 -6.61 -8.17
N ILE A 225 1.80 -6.38 -7.83
CA ILE A 225 0.70 -6.87 -8.67
C ILE A 225 0.61 -6.12 -10.01
N ASP A 226 0.94 -4.83 -10.01
CA ASP A 226 0.93 -3.94 -11.18
C ASP A 226 2.10 -2.92 -11.19
N ILE A 227 2.23 -2.20 -12.30
CA ILE A 227 3.32 -1.23 -12.53
C ILE A 227 3.14 0.03 -11.67
N TYR A 228 1.90 0.42 -11.38
CA TYR A 228 1.61 1.62 -10.60
C TYR A 228 2.04 1.42 -9.14
N ASP A 229 1.76 0.25 -8.57
CA ASP A 229 2.16 -0.10 -7.21
C ASP A 229 3.69 -0.07 -7.05
N LYS A 230 4.40 -0.62 -8.05
CA LYS A 230 5.87 -0.55 -8.11
C LYS A 230 6.38 0.89 -8.21
N MET A 231 5.74 1.71 -9.04
CA MET A 231 6.10 3.11 -9.25
C MET A 231 5.91 3.94 -7.96
N LEU A 232 4.78 3.75 -7.29
CA LEU A 232 4.43 4.43 -6.04
C LEU A 232 5.41 4.06 -4.92
N ALA A 233 5.69 2.77 -4.72
CA ALA A 233 6.69 2.31 -3.76
C ALA A 233 8.09 2.90 -4.04
N LYS A 234 8.49 2.96 -5.32
CA LYS A 234 9.78 3.55 -5.73
C LYS A 234 9.86 5.05 -5.42
N LYS A 235 8.78 5.81 -5.64
CA LYS A 235 8.73 7.25 -5.35
C LYS A 235 8.76 7.49 -3.83
N ALA A 236 8.01 6.71 -3.06
CA ALA A 236 8.03 6.76 -1.60
C ALA A 236 9.42 6.53 -1.02
N ARG A 237 10.08 5.45 -1.45
CA ARG A 237 11.46 5.13 -1.06
C ARG A 237 12.41 6.29 -1.36
N ARG A 238 12.43 6.78 -2.61
CA ARG A 238 13.33 7.86 -3.05
C ARG A 238 13.12 9.16 -2.28
N PHE A 239 11.88 9.45 -1.90
CA PHE A 239 11.58 10.62 -1.08
C PHE A 239 12.24 10.49 0.30
N LEU A 240 12.07 9.32 0.94
CA LEU A 240 12.62 9.06 2.27
C LEU A 240 14.15 8.98 2.28
N GLU A 241 14.78 8.44 1.23
CA GLU A 241 16.26 8.45 1.08
C GLU A 241 16.80 9.90 1.00
N LYS A 242 16.13 10.79 0.26
CA LYS A 242 16.57 12.19 0.15
C LYS A 242 16.45 12.97 1.46
N GLU A 243 15.40 12.71 2.23
CA GLU A 243 15.20 13.33 3.55
C GLU A 243 16.23 12.84 4.57
N SER A 244 16.64 11.56 4.52
CA SER A 244 17.71 11.07 5.39
C SER A 244 19.08 11.70 5.05
N ASP A 245 19.38 11.89 3.78
CA ASP A 245 20.67 12.47 3.35
C ASP A 245 20.76 13.96 3.72
N THR A 246 19.65 14.71 3.56
CA THR A 246 19.60 16.14 3.91
C THR A 246 19.58 16.40 5.42
N SER A 247 19.09 15.46 6.23
CA SER A 247 19.16 15.57 7.70
C SER A 247 20.54 15.21 8.26
N SER A 248 21.36 14.43 7.57
CA SER A 248 22.76 14.20 7.96
C SER A 248 23.70 15.38 7.68
N ASP A 249 23.45 16.16 6.63
CA ASP A 249 24.31 17.30 6.26
C ASP A 249 24.13 18.52 7.19
N SER A 250 22.99 18.62 7.89
CA SER A 250 22.70 19.72 8.83
C SER A 250 23.27 19.55 10.24
N ILE A 251 23.97 18.43 10.51
CA ILE A 251 24.66 18.16 11.79
C ILE A 251 26.18 18.42 11.69
N SER A 252 26.66 18.76 10.49
CA SER A 252 28.08 18.98 10.17
C SER A 252 28.50 20.45 10.03
N GLU A 253 27.69 21.42 10.48
CA GLU A 253 28.07 22.84 10.58
C GLU A 253 28.25 23.31 12.03
#